data_AF-A0A356WZC3-F1
#
_entry.id   AF-A0A356WZC3-F1
#
_cell.length_a   1.000
_cell.length_b   1.000
_cell.length_c   1.000
_cell.angle_alpha   90.00
_cell.angle_beta   90.00
_cell.angle_gamma   90.00
#
_symmetry.space_group_name_H-M   'P 1'
#
loop_
_entity.id
_entity.type
_entity.pdbx_description
1 polymer ?
#
loop_
_entity_poly.entity_id
_entity_poly.type
_entity_poly.pdbx_seq_one_letter_code
_entity_poly.pdbx_strand_id
1 'polypeptide(L)'
;VKARDGETDIYGIMLLPSSFDPDKKYPIINRIYPGPQVGSIRTRSFSAGRNGEAQALAELGFVVVLIDGLGSPFRSKDFHTAWYGNMEDNG
;
A
#
# COMPACT_ATOMS: atom_id res chain seq x y z
N VAL A 1 -1.51 -6.38 8.58
CA VAL A 1 -1.44 -5.59 9.83
C VAL A 1 -2.84 -5.14 10.19
N LYS A 2 -3.15 -4.85 11.47
CA LYS A 2 -4.46 -4.28 11.84
C LYS A 2 -4.53 -2.80 11.45
N ALA A 3 -5.72 -2.34 11.08
CA ALA A 3 -6.00 -0.92 10.89
C ALA A 3 -6.02 -0.19 12.24
N ARG A 4 -6.25 1.13 12.20
CA ARG A 4 -6.38 2.00 13.39
C ARG A 4 -7.50 1.59 14.35
N ASP A 5 -8.48 0.82 13.85
CA ASP A 5 -9.58 0.27 14.64
C ASP A 5 -9.15 -0.96 15.49
N GLY A 6 -7.96 -1.50 15.28
CA GLY A 6 -7.46 -2.69 15.98
C GLY A 6 -8.07 -4.02 15.49
N GLU A 7 -9.03 -3.99 14.58
CA GLU A 7 -9.84 -5.16 14.18
C GLU A 7 -9.62 -5.53 12.71
N THR A 8 -9.64 -4.54 11.82
CA THR A 8 -9.66 -4.75 10.38
C THR A 8 -8.29 -5.13 9.83
N ASP A 9 -8.21 -6.20 9.05
CA ASP A 9 -6.96 -6.56 8.35
C ASP A 9 -6.70 -5.68 7.13
N ILE A 10 -5.51 -5.07 7.13
CA ILE A 10 -4.92 -4.29 6.05
C ILE A 10 -3.86 -5.09 5.32
N TYR A 11 -3.92 -5.01 4.00
CA TYR A 11 -3.01 -5.67 3.07
C TYR A 11 -2.12 -4.64 2.36
N GLY A 12 -0.91 -5.07 2.05
CA GLY A 12 0.07 -4.26 1.35
C GLY A 12 1.04 -5.11 0.55
N ILE A 13 1.82 -4.44 -0.30
CA ILE A 13 3.01 -4.98 -0.95
C ILE A 13 4.21 -4.25 -0.36
N MET A 14 5.24 -5.00 0.01
CA MET A 14 6.54 -4.46 0.40
C MET A 14 7.57 -4.92 -0.64
N LEU A 15 8.22 -3.94 -1.27
CA LEU A 15 9.32 -4.15 -2.20
C LEU A 15 10.62 -3.83 -1.47
N LEU A 16 11.49 -4.82 -1.43
CA LEU A 16 12.84 -4.70 -0.88
C LEU A 16 13.82 -4.50 -2.04
N PRO A 17 14.94 -3.78 -1.82
CA PRO A 17 16.04 -3.76 -2.78
C PRO A 17 16.52 -5.18 -3.08
N SER A 18 16.98 -5.44 -4.32
CA SER A 18 17.60 -6.73 -4.66
C SER A 18 18.84 -7.05 -3.80
N SER A 19 19.47 -6.03 -3.23
CA SER A 19 20.62 -6.09 -2.32
C SER A 19 20.24 -5.99 -0.83
N PHE A 20 18.99 -6.31 -0.48
CA PHE A 20 18.51 -6.22 0.89
C PHE A 20 19.36 -7.00 1.90
N ASP A 21 19.63 -6.37 3.02
CA ASP A 21 20.38 -6.90 4.15
C ASP A 21 19.57 -6.65 5.43
N PRO A 22 19.14 -7.71 6.16
CA PRO A 22 18.30 -7.56 7.34
C PRO A 22 18.98 -6.81 8.50
N ASP A 23 20.31 -6.69 8.49
CA ASP A 23 21.07 -5.99 9.53
C ASP A 23 21.23 -4.48 9.24
N LYS A 24 20.72 -3.99 8.09
CA LYS A 24 20.80 -2.58 7.69
C LYS A 24 19.46 -1.85 7.85
N LYS A 25 19.54 -0.52 8.01
CA LYS A 25 18.38 0.38 8.00
C LYS A 25 18.20 1.00 6.63
N TYR A 26 16.95 1.08 6.17
CA TYR A 26 16.60 1.63 4.87
C TYR A 26 15.57 2.76 5.03
N PRO A 27 15.67 3.85 4.25
CA PRO A 27 14.58 4.80 4.13
C PRO A 27 13.36 4.13 3.49
N ILE A 28 12.17 4.49 3.97
CA ILE A 28 10.90 3.92 3.49
C ILE A 28 10.16 4.95 2.66
N ILE A 29 9.68 4.54 1.48
CA ILE A 29 8.76 5.30 0.65
C ILE A 29 7.38 4.63 0.66
N ASN A 30 6.36 5.36 1.07
CA ASN A 30 4.97 4.94 0.91
C ASN A 30 4.44 5.43 -0.45
N ARG A 31 4.23 4.51 -1.39
CA ARG A 31 3.59 4.81 -2.67
C ARG A 31 2.08 4.74 -2.50
N ILE A 32 1.50 5.90 -2.19
CA ILE A 32 0.09 6.04 -1.85
C ILE A 32 -0.78 6.37 -3.07
N TYR A 33 -1.93 5.72 -3.17
CA TYR A 33 -3.09 6.22 -3.89
C TYR A 33 -4.31 6.07 -2.99
N PRO A 34 -4.86 7.17 -2.45
CA PRO A 34 -5.90 7.07 -1.44
C PRO A 34 -7.33 7.07 -2.03
N GLY A 35 -7.44 7.06 -3.37
CA GLY A 35 -8.74 7.12 -4.03
C GLY A 35 -9.53 5.82 -3.88
N PRO A 36 -10.87 5.92 -3.75
CA PRO A 36 -11.75 4.78 -3.52
C PRO A 36 -11.84 3.82 -4.70
N GLN A 37 -11.43 4.25 -5.89
CA GLN A 37 -11.70 3.49 -7.12
C GLN A 37 -10.79 2.27 -7.29
N VAL A 38 -9.55 2.31 -6.77
CA VAL A 38 -8.56 1.23 -7.00
C VAL A 38 -7.58 0.95 -5.86
N GLY A 39 -7.36 1.88 -4.92
CA GLY A 39 -6.31 1.75 -3.91
C GLY A 39 -4.87 1.79 -4.45
N SER A 40 -3.88 1.69 -3.55
CA SER A 40 -2.45 1.79 -3.87
C SER A 40 -1.93 0.56 -4.63
N ILE A 41 -2.44 -0.64 -4.32
CA ILE A 41 -1.98 -1.89 -4.93
C ILE A 41 -2.47 -2.03 -6.38
N ARG A 42 -3.65 -1.48 -6.70
CA ARG A 42 -4.35 -1.53 -7.99
C ARG A 42 -4.78 -2.92 -8.48
N THR A 43 -3.94 -3.95 -8.40
CA THR A 43 -4.27 -5.35 -8.77
C THR A 43 -3.55 -6.35 -7.88
N ARG A 44 -4.21 -7.47 -7.58
CA ARG A 44 -3.63 -8.64 -6.89
C ARG A 44 -3.19 -9.73 -7.88
N SER A 45 -2.74 -9.33 -9.06
CA SER A 45 -2.20 -10.21 -10.11
C SER A 45 -0.85 -9.71 -10.57
N PHE A 46 -0.03 -10.60 -11.14
CA PHE A 46 1.26 -10.22 -11.69
C PHE A 46 1.13 -9.09 -12.72
N SER A 47 2.01 -8.10 -12.62
CA SER A 47 2.10 -7.02 -13.59
C SER A 47 3.55 -6.57 -13.73
N ALA A 48 4.12 -6.80 -14.91
CA ALA A 48 5.53 -6.46 -15.18
C ALA A 48 5.82 -4.95 -15.09
N GLY A 49 4.85 -4.09 -15.42
CA GLY A 49 5.08 -2.63 -15.53
C GLY A 49 4.34 -1.76 -14.53
N ARG A 50 3.22 -2.23 -13.93
CA ARG A 50 2.30 -1.32 -13.22
C ARG A 50 2.80 -0.81 -11.86
N ASN A 51 3.80 -1.51 -11.30
CA ASN A 51 4.56 -1.09 -10.12
C ASN A 51 6.04 -0.85 -10.46
N GLY A 52 6.37 -0.65 -11.75
CA GLY A 52 7.76 -0.50 -12.20
C GLY A 52 8.49 0.66 -11.53
N GLU A 53 7.80 1.78 -11.27
CA GLU A 53 8.37 2.91 -10.52
C GLU A 53 8.67 2.55 -9.05
N ALA A 54 7.82 1.74 -8.42
CA ALA A 54 8.03 1.28 -7.05
C ALA A 54 9.21 0.32 -6.97
N GLN A 55 9.37 -0.56 -7.97
CA GLN A 55 10.54 -1.42 -8.08
C GLN A 55 11.80 -0.59 -8.34
N ALA A 56 11.75 0.39 -9.25
CA ALA A 56 12.90 1.25 -9.56
C ALA A 56 13.38 2.02 -8.32
N LEU A 57 12.45 2.54 -7.51
CA LEU A 57 12.78 3.17 -6.23
C LEU A 57 13.40 2.16 -5.24
N ALA A 58 12.92 0.92 -5.20
CA ALA A 58 13.51 -0.10 -4.35
C ALA A 58 14.97 -0.41 -4.74
N GLU A 59 15.26 -0.50 -6.04
CA GLU A 59 16.63 -0.72 -6.54
C GLU A 59 17.60 0.45 -6.25
N LEU A 60 17.08 1.66 -5.96
CA LEU A 60 17.89 2.79 -5.49
C LEU A 60 18.22 2.73 -3.99
N GLY A 61 17.83 1.65 -3.29
CA GLY A 61 18.14 1.45 -1.87
C GLY A 61 17.05 1.90 -0.91
N PHE A 62 15.80 2.06 -1.38
CA PHE A 62 14.64 2.31 -0.52
C PHE A 62 13.87 1.01 -0.24
N VAL A 63 13.17 0.94 0.88
CA VAL A 63 12.04 0.00 1.02
C VAL A 63 10.78 0.72 0.55
N VAL A 64 10.05 0.12 -0.38
CA VAL A 64 8.84 0.75 -0.94
C VAL A 64 7.62 -0.04 -0.52
N VAL A 65 6.63 0.64 0.07
CA VAL A 65 5.37 0.03 0.51
C VAL A 65 4.19 0.58 -0.28
N LEU A 66 3.26 -0.30 -0.63
CA LEU A 66 1.95 0.02 -1.21
C LEU A 66 0.90 -0.53 -0.26
N ILE A 67 0.02 0.32 0.25
CA ILE A 67 -0.95 -0.07 1.28
C ILE A 67 -2.38 0.25 0.79
N ASP A 68 -3.26 -0.75 0.89
CA ASP A 68 -4.70 -0.56 0.69
C ASP A 68 -5.35 -0.29 2.05
N GLY A 69 -5.43 0.99 2.41
CA GLY A 69 -6.06 1.46 3.65
C GLY A 69 -7.59 1.29 3.65
N LEU A 70 -8.22 1.62 4.78
CA LEU A 70 -9.68 1.71 4.86
C LEU A 70 -10.21 2.64 3.77
N GLY A 71 -11.37 2.33 3.21
CA GLY A 71 -11.94 3.06 2.07
C GLY A 71 -11.52 2.53 0.69
N SER A 72 -10.43 1.76 0.58
CA SER A 72 -10.07 1.11 -0.68
C SER A 72 -11.11 0.04 -1.11
N PRO A 73 -11.27 -0.22 -2.43
CA PRO A 73 -12.36 -1.05 -2.95
C PRO A 73 -12.05 -2.55 -2.88
N PHE A 74 -12.98 -3.37 -3.40
CA PHE A 74 -12.84 -4.83 -3.58
C PHE A 74 -12.71 -5.62 -2.26
N ARG A 75 -13.28 -5.09 -1.19
CA ARG A 75 -13.46 -5.75 0.12
C ARG A 75 -14.96 -5.82 0.45
N SER A 76 -15.40 -5.22 1.55
CA SER A 76 -16.82 -5.08 1.92
C SER A 76 -17.29 -3.63 1.75
N LYS A 77 -18.61 -3.42 1.80
CA LYS A 77 -19.19 -2.07 1.86
C LYS A 77 -18.65 -1.30 3.06
N ASP A 78 -18.68 -1.90 4.25
CA ASP A 78 -18.24 -1.24 5.48
C ASP A 78 -16.77 -0.81 5.41
N PHE A 79 -15.91 -1.67 4.83
CA PHE A 79 -14.51 -1.33 4.58
C PHE A 79 -14.41 -0.15 3.59
N HIS A 80 -15.18 -0.17 2.51
CA HIS A 80 -15.13 0.84 1.44
C HIS A 80 -15.72 2.19 1.85
N THR A 81 -16.68 2.22 2.77
CA THR A 81 -17.36 3.45 3.21
C THR A 81 -16.81 4.00 4.53
N ALA A 82 -15.69 3.48 5.04
CA ALA A 82 -15.09 3.92 6.30
C ALA A 82 -14.77 5.43 6.36
N TRP A 83 -14.48 6.03 5.21
CA TRP A 83 -14.15 7.43 4.99
C TRP A 83 -15.36 8.27 4.50
N TYR A 84 -16.59 7.72 4.56
CA TYR A 84 -17.80 8.43 4.13
C TYR A 84 -18.02 9.71 4.95
N GLY A 85 -18.03 10.86 4.27
CA GLY A 85 -18.13 12.17 4.91
C GLY A 85 -16.82 12.67 5.55
N ASN A 86 -15.71 11.94 5.39
CA ASN A 86 -14.38 12.29 5.92
C ASN A 86 -13.29 11.78 4.94
N MET A 87 -13.34 12.26 3.70
CA MET A 87 -12.47 11.74 2.63
C MET A 87 -10.99 12.06 2.84
N GLU A 88 -10.72 13.14 3.59
CA GLU A 88 -9.38 13.57 4.00
C GLU A 88 -8.68 12.59 4.93
N ASP A 89 -9.43 11.67 5.55
CA ASP A 89 -8.85 10.64 6.42
C ASP A 89 -7.88 9.73 5.67
N ASN A 90 -8.12 9.52 4.36
CA ASN A 90 -7.29 8.72 3.45
C ASN A 90 -6.97 7.28 3.96
N GLY A 91 -7.82 6.74 4.83
CA GLY A 91 -7.72 5.39 5.42
C GLY A 91 -6.71 5.29 6.56
#